data_AF-A0A0C2S7M6-F1
#
_entry.id   AF-A0A0C2S7M6-F1
#
_cell.length_a   1.000
_cell.length_b   1.000
_cell.length_c   1.000
_cell.angle_alpha   90.00
_cell.angle_beta   90.00
_cell.angle_gamma   90.00
#
_symmetry.space_group_name_H-M   'P 1'
#
loop_
_entity.id
_entity.type
_entity.pdbx_description
1 polymer ?
#
loop_
_entity_poly.entity_id
_entity_poly.type
_entity_poly.pdbx_seq_one_letter_code
_entity_poly.pdbx_strand_id
1 'polypeptide(L)'
;MLPKQYIKGFAINREKMAAFHELEPGSPTVEMAIHLTIRYLNRDAFLFIGCGLKPDGGRQLVVVLDVDYEKDKLKERPLKPLDSSLNNVMPVLDGPDIWERVA
;
A
#
# COMPACT_ATOMS: atom_id res chain seq x y z
N MET A 1 23.75 -10.28 4.69
CA MET A 1 22.59 -9.38 4.53
C MET A 1 21.79 -9.88 3.33
N LEU A 2 20.47 -10.02 3.47
CA LEU A 2 19.62 -10.30 2.32
C LEU A 2 19.63 -9.08 1.37
N PRO A 3 19.57 -9.29 0.04
CA PRO A 3 19.53 -8.18 -0.91
C PRO A 3 18.28 -7.33 -0.67
N LYS A 4 18.42 -6.01 -0.83
CA LYS A 4 17.30 -5.06 -0.76
C LYS A 4 16.30 -5.40 -1.85
N GLN A 5 15.02 -5.46 -1.48
CA GLN A 5 13.92 -5.66 -2.41
C GLN A 5 13.06 -4.40 -2.44
N TYR A 6 12.51 -4.06 -3.61
CA TYR A 6 11.62 -2.93 -3.82
C TYR A 6 10.22 -3.42 -4.19
N ILE A 7 9.21 -2.73 -3.67
CA ILE A 7 7.79 -3.00 -3.95
C ILE A 7 7.16 -1.77 -4.59
N LYS A 8 6.27 -2.00 -5.57
CA LYS A 8 5.46 -0.97 -6.21
C LYS A 8 4.01 -1.20 -5.87
N GLY A 9 3.32 -0.17 -5.42
CA GLY A 9 1.94 -0.33 -4.99
C GLY A 9 1.35 0.91 -4.34
N PHE A 10 0.15 0.75 -3.81
CA PHE A 10 -0.60 1.83 -3.16
C PHE A 10 -0.41 1.80 -1.65
N ALA A 11 -0.01 2.92 -1.07
CA ALA A 11 0.14 3.05 0.38
C ALA A 11 -1.21 3.32 1.04
N ILE A 12 -1.47 2.65 2.17
CA ILE A 12 -2.69 2.88 2.97
C ILE A 12 -2.50 4.12 3.84
N ASN A 13 -3.20 5.20 3.53
CA ASN A 13 -3.06 6.46 4.26
C ASN A 13 -4.00 6.49 5.47
N ARG A 14 -3.42 6.51 6.68
CA ARG A 14 -4.15 6.53 7.96
C ARG A 14 -4.97 7.80 8.17
N GLU A 15 -4.46 8.96 7.74
CA GLU A 15 -5.17 10.23 7.86
C GLU A 15 -6.37 10.27 6.91
N LYS A 16 -6.19 9.83 5.66
CA LYS A 16 -7.32 9.67 4.72
C LYS A 16 -8.31 8.62 5.20
N MET A 17 -7.85 7.53 5.79
CA MET A 17 -8.72 6.51 6.39
C MET A 17 -9.58 7.11 7.51
N ALA A 18 -8.96 7.88 8.41
CA ALA A 18 -9.68 8.56 9.48
C ALA A 18 -10.70 9.55 8.92
N ALA A 19 -10.30 10.39 7.96
CA ALA A 19 -11.19 11.37 7.32
C ALA A 19 -12.35 10.69 6.57
N PHE A 20 -12.09 9.64 5.81
CA PHE A 20 -13.10 8.93 5.01
C PHE A 20 -14.16 8.23 5.86
N HIS A 21 -13.78 7.76 7.05
CA HIS A 21 -14.68 7.09 7.99
C HIS A 21 -15.14 7.99 9.15
N GLU A 22 -14.85 9.29 9.10
CA GLU A 22 -15.18 10.26 10.15
C GLU A 22 -14.69 9.82 11.56
N LEU A 23 -13.50 9.22 11.60
CA LEU A 23 -12.85 8.72 12.81
C LEU A 23 -11.87 9.75 13.37
N GLU A 24 -11.64 9.69 14.68
CA GLU A 24 -10.57 10.45 15.31
C GLU A 24 -9.19 9.95 14.83
N PRO A 25 -8.31 10.84 14.31
CA PRO A 25 -6.98 10.47 13.87
C PRO A 25 -6.17 9.80 14.99
N GLY A 26 -5.53 8.66 14.67
CA GLY A 26 -4.74 7.89 15.64
C GLY A 26 -5.56 7.02 16.60
N SER A 27 -6.89 7.04 16.53
CA SER A 27 -7.72 6.12 17.31
C SER A 27 -7.50 4.66 16.88
N PRO A 28 -7.63 3.67 17.79
CA PRO A 28 -7.54 2.25 17.44
C PRO A 28 -8.53 1.81 16.35
N THR A 29 -9.64 2.53 16.21
CA THR A 29 -10.65 2.29 15.17
C THR A 29 -10.10 2.48 13.76
N VAL A 30 -9.10 3.35 13.57
CA VAL A 30 -8.44 3.53 12.26
C VAL A 30 -7.75 2.23 11.83
N GLU A 31 -7.05 1.54 12.74
CA GLU A 31 -6.43 0.25 12.42
C GLU A 31 -7.49 -0.81 12.09
N MET A 32 -8.62 -0.83 12.80
CA MET A 32 -9.74 -1.71 12.45
C MET A 32 -10.28 -1.40 11.03
N ALA A 33 -10.47 -0.13 10.69
CA ALA A 33 -10.93 0.29 9.37
C ALA A 33 -9.95 -0.13 8.26
N ILE A 34 -8.64 -0.06 8.51
CA ILE A 34 -7.61 -0.58 7.59
C ILE A 34 -7.78 -2.08 7.35
N HIS A 35 -7.96 -2.87 8.42
CA HIS A 35 -8.15 -4.32 8.29
C HIS A 35 -9.40 -4.66 7.47
N LEU A 36 -10.50 -3.93 7.69
CA LEU A 36 -11.73 -4.11 6.92
C LEU A 36 -11.55 -3.72 5.45
N THR A 37 -10.89 -2.58 5.19
CA THR A 37 -10.58 -2.11 3.83
C THR A 37 -9.79 -3.16 3.03
N ILE A 38 -8.77 -3.75 3.64
CA ILE A 38 -7.96 -4.81 2.99
C ILE A 38 -8.82 -6.05 2.66
N ARG A 39 -9.86 -6.35 3.44
CA ARG A 39 -10.77 -7.47 3.17
C ARG A 39 -11.73 -7.22 2.01
N TYR A 40 -12.02 -5.96 1.67
CA TYR A 40 -12.85 -5.62 0.51
C TYR A 40 -12.09 -5.65 -0.82
N LEU A 41 -10.76 -5.67 -0.77
CA LEU A 41 -9.94 -5.81 -1.96
C LEU A 41 -10.04 -7.22 -2.55
N ASN A 42 -10.18 -7.31 -3.86
CA ASN A 42 -10.03 -8.58 -4.57
C ASN A 42 -8.59 -9.09 -4.34
N ARG A 43 -8.45 -10.28 -3.74
CA ARG A 43 -7.13 -10.85 -3.40
C ARG A 43 -6.29 -11.17 -4.64
N ASP A 44 -6.92 -11.37 -5.79
CA ASP A 44 -6.21 -11.63 -7.05
C ASP A 44 -5.73 -10.32 -7.73
N ALA A 45 -6.16 -9.16 -7.23
CA ALA A 45 -5.79 -7.86 -7.78
C ALA A 45 -4.41 -7.35 -7.33
N PHE A 46 -3.81 -8.00 -6.33
CA PHE A 46 -2.52 -7.60 -5.77
C PHE A 46 -1.72 -8.84 -5.35
N LEU A 47 -0.40 -8.70 -5.27
CA LEU A 47 0.49 -9.82 -4.92
C LEU A 47 0.42 -10.15 -3.43
N PHE A 48 0.56 -9.14 -2.57
CA PHE A 48 0.46 -9.25 -1.11
C PHE A 48 0.34 -7.86 -0.47
N ILE A 49 0.09 -7.82 0.84
CA ILE A 49 0.22 -6.60 1.65
C ILE A 49 1.64 -6.56 2.22
N GLY A 50 2.40 -5.52 1.90
CA GLY A 50 3.79 -5.34 2.31
C GLY A 50 4.00 -4.11 3.19
N CYS A 51 5.20 -4.01 3.76
CA CYS A 51 5.67 -2.83 4.48
C CYS A 51 6.76 -2.11 3.66
N GLY A 52 6.50 -0.87 3.28
CA GLY A 52 7.48 0.04 2.68
C GLY A 52 8.18 0.87 3.75
N LEU A 53 9.47 1.17 3.55
CA LEU A 53 10.25 2.05 4.40
C LEU A 53 10.10 3.51 3.94
N LYS A 54 9.69 4.39 4.85
CA LYS A 54 9.64 5.84 4.65
C LYS A 54 11.04 6.47 4.82
N PRO A 55 11.29 7.67 4.28
CA PRO A 55 12.57 8.36 4.44
C PRO A 55 12.97 8.63 5.91
N ASP A 56 11.99 8.78 6.79
CA ASP A 56 12.17 8.97 8.24
C ASP A 56 12.41 7.65 9.01
N GLY A 57 12.50 6.52 8.31
CA GLY A 57 12.62 5.18 8.90
C GLY A 57 11.29 4.57 9.37
N GLY A 58 10.18 5.31 9.25
CA GLY A 58 8.84 4.82 9.52
C GLY A 58 8.42 3.72 8.54
N ARG A 59 7.40 2.94 8.93
CA ARG A 59 6.85 1.88 8.09
C ARG A 59 5.50 2.30 7.51
N GLN A 60 5.25 1.90 6.27
CA GLN A 60 4.01 2.17 5.56
C GLN A 60 3.42 0.86 5.05
N LEU A 61 2.13 0.61 5.32
CA LEU A 61 1.43 -0.53 4.70
C LEU A 61 1.16 -0.21 3.23
N VAL A 62 1.45 -1.17 2.35
CA VAL A 62 1.35 -1.04 0.90
C VAL A 62 0.60 -2.25 0.32
N VAL A 63 -0.40 -1.99 -0.51
CA VAL A 63 -1.02 -2.97 -1.40
C VAL A 63 -0.09 -3.18 -2.59
N VAL A 64 0.66 -4.28 -2.60
CA VAL A 64 1.77 -4.50 -3.54
C VAL A 64 1.25 -5.06 -4.86
N LEU A 65 1.58 -4.38 -5.96
CA LEU A 65 1.20 -4.77 -7.32
C LEU A 65 2.36 -5.40 -8.10
N ASP A 66 3.59 -5.01 -7.78
CA ASP A 66 4.79 -5.54 -8.42
C ASP A 66 6.00 -5.45 -7.47
N VAL A 67 7.03 -6.27 -7.73
CA VAL A 67 8.22 -6.41 -6.89
C VAL A 67 9.46 -6.60 -7.76
N ASP A 68 10.60 -6.08 -7.32
CA ASP A 68 11.91 -6.37 -7.93
C ASP A 68 13.06 -6.10 -6.97
N TYR A 69 14.28 -6.52 -7.34
CA TYR A 69 15.52 -6.14 -6.68
C TYR A 69 16.14 -4.88 -7.30
N GLU A 70 15.71 -4.48 -8.50
CA GLU A 70 16.16 -3.28 -9.21
C GLU A 70 15.05 -2.22 -9.26
N LYS A 71 15.26 -1.11 -8.53
CA LYS A 71 14.28 -0.01 -8.42
C LYS A 71 13.89 0.59 -9.77
N ASP A 72 14.86 0.80 -10.66
CA ASP A 72 14.63 1.47 -11.94
C ASP A 72 13.80 0.60 -12.89
N LYS A 73 14.07 -0.72 -12.94
CA LYS A 73 13.24 -1.68 -13.69
C LYS A 73 11.78 -1.70 -13.20
N LEU A 74 11.59 -1.58 -11.89
CA LEU A 74 10.26 -1.53 -11.29
C LEU A 74 9.54 -0.20 -11.60
N LYS A 75 10.28 0.90 -11.73
CA LYS A 75 9.77 2.21 -12.12
C LYS A 75 9.27 2.21 -13.56
N GLU A 76 10.04 1.66 -14.48
CA GLU A 76 9.74 1.62 -15.91
C GLU A 76 8.62 0.63 -16.27
N ARG A 77 8.40 -0.39 -15.44
CA ARG A 77 7.32 -1.37 -15.68
C ARG A 77 5.94 -0.70 -15.63
N PRO A 78 5.13 -0.85 -16.70
CA PRO A 78 3.77 -0.32 -16.70
C PRO A 78 2.94 -1.04 -15.64
N LEU A 79 2.01 -0.31 -15.03
CA LEU A 79 1.02 -0.94 -14.16
C LEU A 79 0.09 -1.80 -15.00
N LYS A 80 -0.19 -3.00 -14.49
CA LYS A 80 -1.30 -3.80 -15.02
C LYS A 80 -2.62 -3.05 -14.80
N PRO A 81 -3.65 -3.31 -15.62
CA PRO A 81 -4.99 -2.78 -15.38
C PRO A 81 -5.41 -3.04 -13.92
N LEU A 82 -5.84 -1.99 -13.24
CA LEU A 82 -6.27 -2.07 -11.86
C LEU A 82 -7.64 -2.75 -11.78
N ASP A 83 -7.79 -3.65 -10.82
CA ASP A 83 -9.07 -4.29 -10.55
C ASP A 83 -10.08 -3.27 -9.99
N SER A 84 -11.34 -3.41 -10.39
CA SER A 84 -12.42 -2.51 -9.97
C SER A 84 -12.62 -2.42 -8.45
N SER A 85 -12.22 -3.43 -7.67
CA SER A 85 -12.28 -3.39 -6.21
C SER A 85 -11.42 -2.28 -5.59
N LEU A 86 -10.36 -1.84 -6.29
CA LEU A 86 -9.56 -0.69 -5.86
C LEU A 86 -10.36 0.61 -5.86
N ASN A 87 -11.41 0.74 -6.67
CA ASN A 87 -12.21 1.98 -6.75
C ASN A 87 -12.87 2.32 -5.40
N ASN A 88 -13.28 1.31 -4.64
CA ASN A 88 -13.95 1.49 -3.35
C ASN A 88 -13.00 1.97 -2.25
N VAL A 89 -11.70 1.77 -2.43
CA VAL A 89 -10.69 2.08 -1.43
C VAL A 89 -9.71 3.16 -1.90
N MET A 90 -9.78 3.57 -3.17
CA MET A 90 -8.95 4.62 -3.73
C MET A 90 -8.93 5.92 -2.89
N PRO A 91 -10.04 6.35 -2.26
CA PRO A 91 -10.02 7.55 -1.40
C PRO A 91 -9.06 7.46 -0.20
N VAL A 92 -8.71 6.25 0.26
CA VAL A 92 -7.85 6.01 1.42
C VAL A 92 -6.45 5.54 1.05
N LEU A 93 -6.10 5.59 -0.24
CA LEU A 93 -4.81 5.18 -0.79
C LEU A 93 -3.98 6.38 -1.26
N ASP A 94 -2.66 6.20 -1.27
CA ASP A 94 -1.66 7.06 -1.91
C ASP A 94 -0.88 6.27 -2.98
N GLY A 95 -0.40 6.99 -4.00
CA GLY A 95 0.43 6.44 -5.06
C GLY A 95 -0.34 6.07 -6.33
N PRO A 96 0.15 5.07 -7.10
CA PRO A 96 1.11 4.06 -6.71
C PRO A 96 2.57 4.54 -6.75
N ASP A 97 3.35 4.12 -5.76
CA ASP A 97 4.74 4.53 -5.56
C ASP A 97 5.67 3.31 -5.35
N ILE A 98 6.98 3.55 -5.32
CA ILE A 98 7.99 2.53 -5.08
C ILE A 98 8.65 2.72 -3.71
N TRP A 99 8.71 1.63 -2.96
CA TRP A 99 9.22 1.58 -1.60
C TRP A 99 10.33 0.54 -1.46
N GLU A 100 11.33 0.81 -0.62
CA GLU A 100 12.21 -0.26 -0.12
C GLU A 100 11.38 -1.15 0.82
N ARG A 101 11.39 -2.47 0.57
CA ARG A 101 10.62 -3.43 1.34
C ARG A 101 11.32 -3.71 2.68
N VAL A 102 10.54 -3.62 3.75
CA VAL A 102 10.94 -4.15 5.06
C VAL A 102 10.72 -5.66 5.05
N ALA A 103 11.79 -6.43 5.25
CA ALA A 103 11.76 -7.88 5.36
C ALA A 103 11.23 -8.34 6.72
#